data_AF-A0A640QMS4-F1
#
_entry.id   AF-A0A640QMS4-F1
#
_cell.length_a   1.000
_cell.length_b   1.000
_cell.length_c   1.000
_cell.angle_alpha   90.00
_cell.angle_beta   90.00
_cell.angle_gamma   90.00
#
_symmetry.space_group_name_H-M   'P 1'
#
loop_
_entity.id
_entity.type
_entity.pdbx_description
1 polymer ?
#
loop_
_entity_poly.entity_id
_entity_poly.type
_entity_poly.pdbx_seq_one_letter_code
_entity_poly.pdbx_strand_id
1 'polypeptide(L)'
;MNPVRFFTKEFTKAKYKYLNKAIIENINTDLFNEILEQLLGNGWVKLYEYDAIDAWIDFGKVKIRKDNTTLVFEWDNYMEGVIIGSKNEIEQVAKQFRLQSNSVPSYINENAK
;
A
#
# COMPACT_ATOMS: atom_id res chain seq x y z
N MET A 1 -22.90 -6.02 3.00
CA MET A 1 -21.68 -5.44 3.63
C MET A 1 -21.21 -4.27 2.78
N ASN A 2 -20.87 -3.15 3.41
CA ASN A 2 -20.47 -1.91 2.73
C ASN A 2 -18.97 -2.00 2.45
N PRO A 3 -18.49 -2.05 1.19
CA PRO A 3 -17.10 -2.41 0.83
C PRO A 3 -16.07 -1.29 1.11
N VAL A 4 -16.35 -0.40 2.04
CA VAL A 4 -15.56 0.82 2.25
C VAL A 4 -15.15 0.87 3.71
N ARG A 5 -14.06 0.21 4.12
CA ARG A 5 -13.55 0.47 5.48
C ARG A 5 -12.12 0.09 5.89
N PHE A 6 -11.22 -0.38 5.02
CA PHE A 6 -9.90 -0.81 5.54
C PHE A 6 -8.67 -0.12 4.97
N PHE A 7 -8.72 0.47 3.76
CA PHE A 7 -7.65 1.37 3.33
C PHE A 7 -7.80 2.73 4.01
N THR A 8 -7.14 2.85 5.15
CA THR A 8 -6.80 4.10 5.83
C THR A 8 -7.85 5.22 5.73
N LYS A 9 -8.81 5.22 6.66
CA LYS A 9 -9.41 6.50 7.13
C LYS A 9 -8.37 7.51 7.65
N GLU A 10 -7.09 7.16 7.70
CA GLU A 10 -6.01 7.95 8.28
C GLU A 10 -5.54 9.13 7.39
N PHE A 11 -5.65 9.02 6.05
CA PHE A 11 -5.02 9.99 5.16
C PHE A 11 -5.99 10.63 4.18
N THR A 12 -6.35 11.88 4.44
CA THR A 12 -7.02 12.76 3.45
C THR A 12 -6.07 13.06 2.29
N LYS A 13 -6.61 13.46 1.12
CA LYS A 13 -5.82 13.95 -0.05
C LYS A 13 -4.75 14.97 0.37
N ALA A 14 -5.12 15.87 1.29
CA ALA A 14 -4.23 16.87 1.87
C ALA A 14 -3.04 16.25 2.62
N LYS A 15 -3.24 15.18 3.39
CA LYS A 15 -2.14 14.53 4.09
C LYS A 15 -1.23 13.73 3.15
N TYR A 16 -1.75 13.07 2.10
CA TYR A 16 -0.90 12.43 1.09
C TYR A 16 0.02 13.44 0.40
N LYS A 17 -0.54 14.58 -0.02
CA LYS A 17 0.20 15.67 -0.65
C LYS A 17 1.21 16.32 0.30
N TYR A 18 0.83 16.57 1.56
CA TYR A 18 1.70 17.18 2.56
C TYR A 18 2.86 16.26 2.98
N LEU A 19 2.62 14.95 3.08
CA LEU A 19 3.62 13.96 3.48
C LEU A 19 4.45 13.41 2.31
N ASN A 20 4.29 13.98 1.11
CA ASN A 20 4.92 13.52 -0.13
C ASN A 20 4.81 12.00 -0.32
N LYS A 21 3.59 11.47 -0.11
CA LYS A 21 3.26 10.05 -0.26
C LYS A 21 2.70 9.77 -1.65
N ALA A 22 2.84 8.53 -2.09
CA ALA A 22 2.20 7.99 -3.28
C ALA A 22 1.69 6.58 -2.98
N ILE A 23 0.96 6.03 -3.94
CA ILE A 23 0.27 4.74 -3.82
C ILE A 23 0.33 3.97 -5.14
N ILE A 24 0.44 2.65 -5.04
CA ILE A 24 0.17 1.70 -6.14
C ILE A 24 -1.07 0.92 -5.72
N GLU A 25 -2.07 0.83 -6.60
CA GLU A 25 -3.36 0.21 -6.32
C GLU A 25 -3.64 -0.93 -7.31
N ASN A 26 -4.63 -1.78 -7.00
CA ASN A 26 -5.09 -2.88 -7.85
C ASN A 26 -3.97 -3.87 -8.23
N ILE A 27 -3.05 -4.14 -7.30
CA ILE A 27 -1.98 -5.13 -7.50
C ILE A 27 -2.60 -6.50 -7.24
N ASN A 28 -2.62 -7.37 -8.25
CA ASN A 28 -3.15 -8.72 -8.04
C ASN A 28 -2.40 -9.45 -6.92
N THR A 29 -3.08 -10.39 -6.27
CA THR A 29 -2.58 -11.08 -5.08
C THR A 29 -1.20 -11.73 -5.27
N ASP A 30 -0.97 -12.43 -6.39
CA ASP A 30 0.31 -13.11 -6.65
C ASP A 30 1.47 -12.11 -6.78
N LEU A 31 1.29 -11.04 -7.54
CA LEU A 31 2.30 -9.99 -7.71
C LEU A 31 2.50 -9.20 -6.41
N PHE A 32 1.45 -8.98 -5.63
CA PHE A 32 1.57 -8.32 -4.33
C PHE A 32 2.49 -9.11 -3.40
N ASN A 33 2.31 -10.44 -3.33
CA ASN A 33 3.16 -11.33 -2.55
C ASN A 33 4.59 -11.35 -3.10
N GLU A 34 4.75 -11.45 -4.43
CA GLU A 34 6.07 -11.41 -5.08
C GLU A 34 6.84 -10.13 -4.75
N ILE A 35 6.18 -8.97 -4.84
CA ILE A 35 6.82 -7.68 -4.51
C ILE A 35 7.26 -7.67 -3.04
N LEU A 36 6.38 -8.09 -2.13
CA LEU A 36 6.71 -8.11 -0.70
C LEU A 36 7.91 -9.02 -0.41
N GLU A 37 7.91 -10.23 -0.96
CA GLU A 37 9.00 -11.20 -0.82
C GLU A 37 10.31 -10.66 -1.40
N GLN A 38 10.28 -10.10 -2.61
CA GLN A 38 11.48 -9.52 -3.23
C GLN A 38 12.04 -8.35 -2.44
N LEU A 39 11.19 -7.47 -1.91
CA LEU A 39 11.67 -6.35 -1.09
C LEU A 39 12.28 -6.85 0.22
N LEU A 40 11.63 -7.79 0.91
CA LEU A 40 12.18 -8.42 2.11
C LEU A 40 13.52 -9.12 1.82
N GLY A 41 13.64 -9.82 0.70
CA GLY A 41 14.89 -10.41 0.22
C GLY A 41 15.98 -9.39 -0.11
N ASN A 42 15.61 -8.15 -0.42
CA ASN A 42 16.52 -7.04 -0.79
C ASN A 42 16.81 -6.07 0.37
N GLY A 43 16.79 -6.59 1.60
CA GLY A 43 17.22 -5.87 2.80
C GLY A 43 16.16 -4.96 3.42
N TRP A 44 14.90 -5.06 2.99
CA TRP A 44 13.79 -4.51 3.76
C TRP A 44 13.47 -5.43 4.94
N VAL A 45 13.10 -4.84 6.07
CA VAL A 45 12.74 -5.58 7.28
C VAL A 45 11.28 -5.36 7.64
N LYS A 46 10.60 -6.42 8.07
CA LYS A 46 9.23 -6.36 8.58
C LYS A 46 9.24 -5.67 9.95
N LEU A 47 8.51 -4.56 10.07
CA LEU A 47 8.31 -3.83 11.33
C LEU A 47 7.02 -4.21 12.03
N TYR A 48 6.02 -4.61 11.26
CA TYR A 48 4.68 -4.93 11.73
C TYR A 48 3.99 -5.83 10.71
N GLU A 49 3.19 -6.75 11.21
CA GLU A 49 2.26 -7.55 10.44
C GLU A 49 0.97 -7.69 11.25
N TYR A 50 -0.16 -7.54 10.57
CA TYR A 50 -1.46 -7.77 11.16
C TYR A 50 -1.68 -9.28 11.35
N ASP A 51 -2.08 -9.68 12.55
CA ASP A 51 -2.06 -11.08 13.02
C ASP A 51 -3.36 -11.49 13.74
N ALA A 52 -4.47 -10.78 13.52
CA ALA A 52 -5.77 -11.15 14.07
C ALA A 52 -6.36 -12.39 13.35
N ILE A 53 -7.50 -12.88 13.86
CA ILE A 53 -8.13 -14.13 13.37
C ILE A 53 -8.56 -14.08 11.90
N ASP A 54 -8.76 -12.87 11.37
CA ASP A 54 -9.19 -12.55 10.02
C ASP A 54 -8.01 -12.17 9.10
N ALA A 55 -6.77 -12.21 9.63
CA ALA A 55 -5.57 -11.89 8.89
C ALA A 55 -5.42 -12.77 7.64
N TRP A 56 -5.25 -12.13 6.49
CA TRP A 56 -5.12 -12.75 5.17
C TRP A 56 -6.35 -13.56 4.72
N ILE A 57 -7.48 -13.40 5.40
CA ILE A 57 -8.78 -13.96 4.99
C ILE A 57 -9.61 -12.86 4.33
N ASP A 58 -9.81 -11.74 5.04
CA ASP A 58 -10.51 -10.56 4.53
C ASP A 58 -9.61 -9.33 4.49
N PHE A 59 -8.55 -9.30 5.30
CA PHE A 59 -7.62 -8.19 5.38
C PHE A 59 -6.20 -8.63 5.73
N GLY A 60 -5.23 -8.09 4.99
CA GLY A 60 -3.80 -8.27 5.21
C GLY A 60 -3.10 -6.93 5.35
N LYS A 61 -2.13 -6.84 6.25
CA LYS A 61 -1.29 -5.63 6.38
C LYS A 61 0.10 -5.95 6.87
N VAL A 62 1.09 -5.40 6.18
CA VAL A 62 2.51 -5.47 6.55
C VAL A 62 3.13 -4.09 6.44
N LYS A 63 3.93 -3.70 7.43
CA LYS A 63 4.80 -2.52 7.32
C LYS A 63 6.24 -3.00 7.22
N ILE A 64 6.94 -2.54 6.19
CA ILE A 64 8.35 -2.86 5.99
C ILE A 64 9.18 -1.57 5.98
N ARG A 65 10.45 -1.66 6.40
CA ARG A 65 11.38 -0.54 6.40
C ARG A 65 12.73 -0.93 5.83
N LYS A 66 13.34 0.00 5.11
CA LYS A 66 14.75 -0.03 4.75
C LYS A 66 15.33 1.36 4.99
N ASP A 67 16.41 1.43 5.75
CA ASP A 67 17.00 2.68 6.22
C ASP A 67 15.94 3.59 6.88
N ASN A 68 15.76 4.81 6.36
CA ASN A 68 14.77 5.78 6.85
C ASN A 68 13.44 5.74 6.08
N THR A 69 13.23 4.76 5.20
CA THR A 69 12.03 4.68 4.38
C THR A 69 11.14 3.52 4.79
N THR A 70 9.83 3.78 4.88
CA THR A 70 8.81 2.80 5.24
C THR A 70 7.79 2.65 4.11
N LEU A 71 7.46 1.40 3.78
CA LEU A 71 6.35 1.03 2.92
C LEU A 71 5.28 0.31 3.74
N VAL A 72 4.03 0.55 3.37
CA VAL A 72 2.86 -0.12 3.95
C VAL A 72 2.22 -0.92 2.83
N PHE A 73 2.11 -2.22 3.04
CA PHE A 73 1.42 -3.18 2.22
C PHE A 73 0.08 -3.45 2.88
N GLU A 74 -1.00 -3.28 2.14
CA GLU A 74 -2.35 -3.61 2.56
C GLU A 74 -3.01 -4.42 1.45
N TRP A 75 -3.82 -5.40 1.82
CA TRP A 75 -4.52 -6.29 0.90
C TRP A 75 -5.91 -6.57 1.45
N ASP A 76 -6.91 -6.59 0.58
CA ASP A 76 -8.21 -7.18 0.90
C ASP A 76 -8.74 -7.94 -0.32
N ASN A 77 -9.75 -8.77 -0.09
CA ASN A 77 -10.33 -9.65 -1.10
C ASN A 77 -11.24 -8.92 -2.13
N TYR A 78 -11.33 -7.59 -2.09
CA TYR A 78 -12.18 -6.78 -2.98
C TYR A 78 -11.36 -5.83 -3.87
N MET A 79 -10.43 -5.09 -3.28
CA MET A 79 -9.59 -4.06 -3.91
C MET A 79 -8.21 -4.60 -4.29
N GLU A 80 -7.93 -5.86 -3.95
CA GLU A 80 -6.62 -6.51 -4.11
C GLU A 80 -5.51 -5.78 -3.29
N GLY A 81 -4.26 -5.89 -3.76
CA GLY A 81 -3.09 -5.34 -3.11
C GLY A 81 -2.87 -3.85 -3.37
N VAL A 82 -2.39 -3.17 -2.33
CA VAL A 82 -2.02 -1.75 -2.34
C VAL A 82 -0.69 -1.57 -1.62
N ILE A 83 0.16 -0.69 -2.17
CA ILE A 83 1.43 -0.30 -1.54
C ILE A 83 1.46 1.22 -1.38
N ILE A 84 1.71 1.69 -0.16
CA ILE A 84 1.77 3.11 0.20
C ILE A 84 3.15 3.45 0.76
N GLY A 85 3.73 4.56 0.33
CA GLY A 85 5.09 4.94 0.68
C GLY A 85 5.41 6.38 0.33
N SER A 86 6.65 6.81 0.59
CA SER A 86 7.15 8.06 0.02
C SER A 86 7.09 8.01 -1.50
N LYS A 87 6.78 9.14 -2.14
CA LYS A 87 6.67 9.24 -3.60
C LYS A 87 7.86 8.60 -4.33
N ASN A 88 9.09 8.92 -3.92
CA ASN A 88 10.31 8.40 -4.53
C ASN A 88 10.38 6.86 -4.53
N GLU A 89 10.13 6.22 -3.38
CA GLU A 89 10.17 4.75 -3.31
C GLU A 89 9.00 4.09 -4.02
N ILE A 90 7.82 4.69 -3.99
CA ILE A 90 6.67 4.17 -4.72
C ILE A 90 6.91 4.23 -6.23
N GLU A 91 7.48 5.32 -6.74
CA GLU A 91 7.84 5.43 -8.15
C GLU A 91 8.92 4.42 -8.55
N GLN A 92 9.88 4.14 -7.67
CA GLN A 92 10.89 3.10 -7.90
C GLN A 92 10.28 1.69 -7.94
N VAL A 93 9.45 1.33 -6.97
CA VAL A 93 8.74 0.04 -6.96
C VAL A 93 7.84 -0.08 -8.19
N ALA A 94 7.06 0.95 -8.51
CA ALA A 94 6.20 0.97 -9.68
C ALA A 94 7.01 0.74 -10.97
N LYS A 95 8.17 1.41 -11.11
CA LYS A 95 9.06 1.22 -12.26
C LYS A 95 9.64 -0.20 -12.33
N GLN A 96 10.08 -0.76 -11.19
CA GLN A 96 10.67 -2.10 -11.13
C GLN A 96 9.67 -3.17 -11.58
N PHE A 97 8.42 -3.07 -11.15
CA PHE A 97 7.36 -4.05 -11.43
C PHE A 97 6.43 -3.66 -12.58
N ARG A 98 6.74 -2.58 -13.31
CA ARG A 98 5.93 -2.05 -14.44
C ARG A 98 4.47 -1.73 -14.06
N LEU A 99 4.28 -1.21 -12.87
CA LEU A 99 2.99 -0.77 -12.33
C LEU A 99 2.80 0.74 -12.47
N GLN A 100 1.58 1.20 -12.29
CA GLN A 100 1.25 2.63 -12.21
C GLN A 100 1.21 3.08 -10.76
N SER A 101 1.77 4.26 -10.49
CA SER A 101 1.64 4.91 -9.18
C SER A 101 0.85 6.20 -9.29
N ASN A 102 0.08 6.51 -8.25
CA ASN A 102 -0.72 7.71 -8.14
C ASN A 102 -0.24 8.56 -6.95
N SER A 103 -0.38 9.88 -7.07
CA SER A 103 -0.09 10.81 -5.96
C SER A 103 -1.18 10.85 -4.89
N VAL A 104 -2.35 10.28 -5.19
CA VAL A 104 -3.55 10.22 -4.35
C VAL A 104 -4.27 8.91 -4.66
N PRO A 105 -4.87 8.21 -3.66
CA PRO A 105 -5.67 7.03 -3.92
C PRO A 105 -6.88 7.29 -4.82
N SER A 106 -7.18 6.35 -5.72
CA SER A 106 -8.27 6.42 -6.70
C SER A 106 -9.67 6.59 -6.10
N TYR A 107 -9.89 6.07 -4.89
CA TYR A 107 -11.16 6.16 -4.17
C TYR A 107 -11.39 7.50 -3.45
N ILE A 108 -10.41 8.40 -3.45
CA ILE A 108 -10.60 9.76 -2.91
C ILE A 108 -11.24 10.65 -3.98
N ASN A 109 -12.57 10.82 -3.86
CA ASN A 109 -13.37 11.65 -4.76
C ASN A 109 -12.88 13.10 -4.84
N GLU A 110 -12.81 13.66 -6.05
CA GLU A 110 -12.50 15.08 -6.30
C GLU A 110 -13.70 16.02 -6.04
N ASN A 111 -14.89 15.46 -5.82
CA ASN A 111 -16.17 16.18 -5.73
C ASN A 111 -16.73 16.31 -4.31
N ALA A 112 -15.87 16.43 -3.29
CA ALA A 112 -16.34 16.97 -2.01
C ALA A 112 -16.49 18.49 -2.16
N LYS A 113 -17.62 18.92 -2.73
CA LYS A 113 -18.03 20.32 -2.78
C LYS A 113 -18.95 20.63 -1.60
#